data_AF-A0A975CAF4-F1
#
_entry.id   AF-A0A975CAF4-F1
#
_cell.length_a   1.000
_cell.length_b   1.000
_cell.length_c   1.000
_cell.angle_alpha   90.00
_cell.angle_beta   90.00
_cell.angle_gamma   90.00
#
_symmetry.space_group_name_H-M   'P 1'
#
loop_
_entity.id
_entity.type
_entity.pdbx_description
1 polymer ?
#
loop_
_entity_poly.entity_id
_entity_poly.type
_entity_poly.pdbx_seq_one_letter_code
_entity_poly.pdbx_strand_id
1 'polypeptide(L)'
;MIKRVCLTLLFVLSIMVSGFSVNEVLADGSIDFRSDNPLYDDKEVLNYLLWTMDEKLEKDVEKLKDDLNLSDEEMDFLKDWGLKERSMVIESLNQVSPQDQEDAAIFNRIAGDVFASRNQALQEFFGDRYSSLEEWISAWWKEEIDYRNQWLAARTDVNAGIDRVSGIFATQYNPNTSGAYEVALPDKYVKFANLGWVSNIPSNLRSIYGKPPYVVNVYNPATGRSVRSVKVDEVGPWNTDDNYWDAKSGTNPRRKFADLPLGTPQAYAAYTNGHNGGKDQSGRKVLNPAGIDLTPRVATDLGLKSLQNAWIDVRYEYLP
;
A
#
# COMPACT_ATOMS: atom_id res chain seq x y z
N MET A 1 -19.91 -37.94 10.89
CA MET A 1 -20.22 -36.89 11.88
C MET A 1 -19.02 -36.76 12.81
N ILE A 2 -18.03 -35.96 12.44
CA ILE A 2 -16.77 -35.82 13.18
C ILE A 2 -16.58 -34.33 13.48
N LYS A 3 -16.39 -34.07 14.78
CA LYS A 3 -16.34 -32.78 15.45
C LYS A 3 -15.15 -31.95 14.96
N ARG A 4 -15.42 -30.69 14.57
CA ARG A 4 -14.40 -29.66 14.40
C ARG A 4 -14.03 -29.11 15.77
N VAL A 5 -12.76 -29.25 16.15
CA VAL A 5 -12.17 -28.51 17.27
C VAL A 5 -11.65 -27.20 16.67
N CYS A 6 -12.38 -26.11 16.90
CA CYS A 6 -11.87 -24.76 16.66
C CYS A 6 -10.96 -24.40 17.84
N LEU A 7 -9.68 -24.16 17.56
CA LEU A 7 -8.79 -23.49 18.49
C LEU A 7 -8.91 -21.98 18.19
N THR A 8 -9.81 -21.31 18.89
CA THR A 8 -9.96 -19.86 18.85
C THR A 8 -9.02 -19.27 19.89
N LEU A 9 -7.90 -18.67 19.47
CA LEU A 9 -7.16 -17.72 20.31
C LEU A 9 -7.86 -16.37 20.18
N LEU A 10 -8.82 -16.12 21.08
CA LEU A 10 -9.35 -14.78 21.36
C LEU A 10 -8.30 -14.02 22.17
N PHE A 11 -7.57 -13.10 21.56
CA PHE A 11 -7.01 -11.96 22.28
C PHE A 11 -8.03 -10.83 22.21
N VAL A 12 -8.79 -10.65 23.29
CA VAL A 12 -9.58 -9.43 23.51
C VAL A 12 -8.61 -8.38 24.03
N LEU A 13 -8.11 -7.52 23.15
CA LEU A 13 -7.42 -6.30 23.57
C LEU A 13 -8.49 -5.21 23.75
N SER A 14 -8.88 -4.97 24.99
CA SER A 14 -9.75 -3.84 25.34
C SER A 14 -8.98 -2.55 25.13
N ILE A 15 -9.25 -1.84 24.03
CA ILE A 15 -8.78 -0.48 23.83
C ILE A 15 -9.55 0.41 24.82
N MET A 16 -8.95 0.71 25.97
CA MET A 16 -9.40 1.83 26.79
C MET A 16 -9.01 3.11 26.07
N VAL A 17 -9.97 3.73 25.40
CA VAL A 17 -9.86 5.10 24.88
C VAL A 17 -9.90 6.04 26.07
N SER A 18 -8.76 6.26 26.73
CA SER A 18 -8.59 7.41 27.62
C SER A 18 -8.21 8.61 26.76
N GLY A 19 -9.19 9.47 26.50
CA GLY A 19 -8.96 10.74 25.83
C GLY A 19 -8.05 11.64 26.67
N PHE A 20 -6.82 11.82 26.20
CA PHE A 20 -5.95 12.92 26.60
C PHE A 20 -5.46 13.61 25.33
N SER A 21 -6.00 14.81 25.10
CA SER A 21 -5.51 15.76 24.11
C SER A 21 -4.17 16.32 24.58
N VAL A 22 -3.08 15.95 23.92
CA VAL A 22 -1.78 16.62 24.07
C VAL A 22 -1.61 17.57 22.88
N ASN A 23 -2.25 18.74 22.97
CA ASN A 23 -1.81 19.92 22.21
C ASN A 23 -0.98 20.76 23.16
N GLU A 24 0.31 20.43 23.30
CA GLU A 24 1.27 21.38 23.84
C GLU A 24 2.08 21.93 22.66
N VAL A 25 1.72 23.15 22.28
CA VAL A 25 2.50 23.99 21.36
C VAL A 25 3.82 24.30 22.07
N LEU A 26 4.89 23.63 21.69
CA LEU A 26 6.23 24.08 22.03
C LEU A 26 6.56 25.27 21.12
N ALA A 27 6.41 26.47 21.69
CA ALA A 27 6.98 27.69 21.14
C ALA A 27 8.49 27.73 21.46
N ASP A 28 9.27 27.02 20.66
CA ASP A 28 10.70 27.25 20.51
C ASP A 28 11.07 26.94 19.06
N GLY A 29 11.90 27.77 18.44
CA GLY A 29 12.38 27.62 17.07
C GLY A 29 13.33 26.45 16.87
N SER A 30 13.13 25.34 17.58
CA SER A 30 13.70 24.04 17.24
C SER A 30 12.99 23.53 16.00
N ILE A 31 13.74 23.26 14.93
CA ILE A 31 13.25 22.43 13.83
C ILE A 31 12.77 21.13 14.46
N ASP A 32 11.48 20.82 14.32
CA ASP A 32 10.94 19.55 14.78
C ASP A 32 11.50 18.44 13.88
N PHE A 33 12.65 17.89 14.26
CA PHE A 33 13.30 16.78 13.57
C PHE A 33 12.40 15.53 13.49
N ARG A 34 11.30 15.46 14.28
CA ARG A 34 10.32 14.37 14.18
C ARG A 34 9.39 14.49 12.99
N SER A 35 9.20 15.70 12.43
CA SER A 35 8.28 15.92 11.30
C SER A 35 8.70 15.23 9.99
N ASP A 36 10.00 14.92 9.84
CA ASP A 36 10.55 14.24 8.66
C ASP A 36 10.73 12.72 8.84
N ASN A 37 10.48 12.18 10.04
CA ASN A 37 10.65 10.75 10.29
C ASN A 37 9.41 9.97 9.80
N PRO A 38 9.56 8.93 8.95
CA PRO A 38 8.43 8.20 8.40
C PRO A 38 7.55 7.50 9.46
N LEU A 39 8.06 7.28 10.67
CA LEU A 39 7.24 6.81 11.79
C LEU A 39 6.17 7.84 12.20
N TYR A 40 6.28 9.13 11.89
CA TYR A 40 5.29 10.13 12.31
C TYR A 40 4.42 10.69 11.19
N ASP A 41 4.58 10.21 9.96
CA ASP A 41 3.80 10.68 8.81
C ASP A 41 2.76 9.65 8.34
N ASP A 42 2.19 8.90 9.28
CA ASP A 42 1.13 7.91 9.05
C ASP A 42 1.41 6.91 7.90
N LYS A 43 2.67 6.51 7.73
CA LYS A 43 3.10 5.53 6.74
C LYS A 43 3.20 4.15 7.35
N GLU A 44 2.80 3.12 6.61
CA GLU A 44 3.04 1.69 6.90
C GLU A 44 4.52 1.35 6.65
N VAL A 45 5.44 2.09 7.29
CA VAL A 45 6.89 2.00 7.05
C VAL A 45 7.49 0.70 7.58
N LEU A 46 6.98 0.19 8.72
CA LEU A 46 7.41 -1.11 9.23
C LEU A 46 6.84 -2.23 8.34
N ASN A 47 5.60 -2.11 7.85
CA ASN A 47 5.06 -3.06 6.88
C ASN A 47 5.90 -3.08 5.60
N TYR A 48 6.26 -1.91 5.07
CA TYR A 48 7.09 -1.80 3.88
C TYR A 48 8.45 -2.48 4.08
N LEU A 49 9.17 -2.18 5.18
CA LEU A 49 10.49 -2.74 5.45
C LEU A 49 10.45 -4.25 5.75
N LEU A 50 9.53 -4.68 6.62
CA LEU A 50 9.58 -6.02 7.24
C LEU A 50 8.73 -7.07 6.50
N TRP A 51 7.78 -6.62 5.66
CA TRP A 51 6.79 -7.50 5.01
C TRP A 51 6.80 -7.40 3.48
N THR A 52 7.85 -6.84 2.88
CA THR A 52 8.01 -6.84 1.42
C THR A 52 9.04 -7.88 1.00
N MET A 53 8.66 -8.73 0.04
CA MET A 53 9.59 -9.64 -0.63
C MET A 53 10.46 -8.84 -1.61
N ASP A 54 11.68 -8.50 -1.19
CA ASP A 54 12.65 -7.75 -1.96
C ASP A 54 14.06 -8.00 -1.40
N GLU A 55 15.00 -8.42 -2.25
CA GLU A 55 16.37 -8.80 -1.81
C GLU A 55 17.12 -7.65 -1.12
N LYS A 56 16.84 -6.39 -1.51
CA LYS A 56 17.48 -5.22 -0.88
C LYS A 56 16.88 -4.99 0.51
N LEU A 57 15.56 -5.06 0.63
CA LEU A 57 14.89 -4.93 1.94
C LEU A 57 15.25 -6.08 2.89
N GLU A 58 15.43 -7.31 2.41
CA GLU A 58 15.92 -8.43 3.23
C GLU A 58 17.29 -8.09 3.86
N LYS A 59 18.21 -7.53 3.08
CA LYS A 59 19.52 -7.07 3.57
C LYS A 59 19.41 -5.88 4.52
N ASP A 60 18.48 -4.96 4.28
CA ASP A 60 18.24 -3.85 5.19
C ASP A 60 17.70 -4.32 6.54
N VAL A 61 16.87 -5.37 6.57
CA VAL A 61 16.36 -5.97 7.81
C VAL A 61 17.48 -6.67 8.59
N GLU A 62 18.40 -7.35 7.90
CA GLU A 62 19.62 -7.88 8.52
C GLU A 62 20.47 -6.75 9.12
N LYS A 63 20.67 -5.68 8.35
CA LYS A 63 21.40 -4.49 8.80
C LYS A 63 20.74 -3.78 9.98
N LEU A 64 19.41 -3.65 10.00
CA LEU A 64 18.66 -3.12 11.14
C LEU A 64 18.97 -3.91 12.41
N LYS A 65 18.91 -5.24 12.32
CA LYS A 65 19.17 -6.13 13.44
C LYS A 65 20.60 -5.98 13.96
N ASP A 66 21.57 -5.95 13.04
CA ASP A 66 22.99 -5.88 13.38
C ASP A 66 23.40 -4.50 13.92
N ASP A 67 23.02 -3.41 13.24
CA ASP A 67 23.39 -2.03 13.61
C ASP A 67 22.84 -1.65 14.99
N LEU A 68 21.61 -2.10 15.28
CA LEU A 68 20.96 -1.82 16.56
C LEU A 68 21.18 -2.92 17.60
N ASN A 69 21.83 -4.04 17.25
CA ASN A 69 21.99 -5.23 18.10
C ASN A 69 20.63 -5.70 18.68
N LEU A 70 19.66 -5.93 17.81
CA LEU A 70 18.31 -6.38 18.17
C LEU A 70 18.29 -7.90 18.40
N SER A 71 17.65 -8.31 19.49
CA SER A 71 17.30 -9.70 19.76
C SER A 71 16.24 -10.21 18.78
N ASP A 72 16.09 -11.53 18.69
CA ASP A 72 15.01 -12.14 17.89
C ASP A 72 13.62 -11.70 18.39
N GLU A 73 13.47 -11.53 19.70
CA GLU A 73 12.22 -11.10 20.33
C GLU A 73 11.86 -9.64 19.98
N GLU A 74 12.85 -8.76 19.93
CA GLU A 74 12.68 -7.38 19.43
C GLU A 74 12.35 -7.35 17.93
N MET A 75 12.98 -8.21 17.14
CA MET A 75 12.67 -8.32 15.71
C MET A 75 11.26 -8.86 15.47
N ASP A 76 10.81 -9.83 16.25
CA ASP A 76 9.44 -10.36 16.16
C ASP A 76 8.41 -9.32 16.58
N PHE A 77 8.70 -8.51 17.61
CA PHE A 77 7.87 -7.38 18.01
C PHE A 77 7.72 -6.34 16.89
N LEU A 78 8.81 -5.96 16.22
CA LEU A 78 8.76 -5.04 15.08
C LEU A 78 7.95 -5.63 13.91
N LYS A 79 8.12 -6.92 13.60
CA LYS A 79 7.36 -7.59 12.53
C LYS A 79 5.87 -7.65 12.85
N ASP A 80 5.50 -7.93 14.09
CA ASP A 80 4.10 -7.94 14.54
C ASP A 80 3.48 -6.55 14.36
N TRP A 81 4.17 -5.49 14.78
CA TRP A 81 3.71 -4.12 14.53
C TRP A 81 3.64 -3.76 13.06
N GLY A 82 4.58 -4.23 12.23
CA GLY A 82 4.51 -4.07 10.78
C GLY A 82 3.25 -4.68 10.16
N LEU A 83 2.73 -5.80 10.66
CA LEU A 83 1.42 -6.32 10.21
C LEU A 83 0.26 -5.49 10.76
N LYS A 84 0.34 -5.06 12.02
CA LYS A 84 -0.71 -4.29 12.68
C LYS A 84 -0.92 -2.91 12.05
N GLU A 85 0.13 -2.24 11.58
CA GLU A 85 0.03 -0.99 10.80
C GLU A 85 -1.01 -1.12 9.68
N ARG A 86 -0.95 -2.24 8.96
CA ARG A 86 -1.84 -2.54 7.85
C ARG A 86 -3.24 -2.98 8.30
N SER A 87 -3.34 -3.86 9.30
CA SER A 87 -4.64 -4.45 9.67
C SER A 87 -5.50 -3.54 10.54
N MET A 88 -4.90 -2.79 11.46
CA MET A 88 -5.63 -2.00 12.47
C MET A 88 -6.42 -0.84 11.85
N VAL A 89 -5.91 -0.19 10.79
CA VAL A 89 -6.65 0.86 10.09
C VAL A 89 -7.94 0.29 9.49
N ILE A 90 -7.85 -0.87 8.83
CA ILE A 90 -9.00 -1.56 8.22
C ILE A 90 -9.98 -2.04 9.31
N GLU A 91 -9.46 -2.63 10.38
CA GLU A 91 -10.27 -3.10 11.50
C GLU A 91 -11.04 -1.97 12.19
N SER A 92 -10.41 -0.82 12.42
CA SER A 92 -11.03 0.37 12.99
C SER A 92 -12.06 1.00 12.04
N LEU A 93 -11.80 1.03 10.72
CA LEU A 93 -12.78 1.49 9.74
C LEU A 93 -14.03 0.59 9.71
N ASN A 94 -13.88 -0.71 9.90
CA ASN A 94 -15.01 -1.64 9.96
C ASN A 94 -15.91 -1.41 11.20
N GLN A 95 -15.47 -0.62 12.19
CA GLN A 95 -16.28 -0.25 13.35
C GLN A 95 -17.11 1.03 13.14
N VAL A 96 -16.86 1.80 12.09
CA VAL A 96 -17.66 2.99 11.75
C VAL A 96 -18.74 2.67 10.71
N SER A 97 -19.70 3.58 10.51
CA SER A 97 -20.78 3.37 9.55
C SER A 97 -20.25 3.30 8.12
N PRO A 98 -20.91 2.59 7.18
CA PRO A 98 -20.46 2.53 5.79
C PRO A 98 -20.29 3.92 5.13
N GLN A 99 -21.13 4.89 5.50
CA GLN A 99 -21.01 6.26 5.01
C GLN A 99 -19.73 6.95 5.52
N ASP A 100 -19.34 6.65 6.76
CA ASP A 100 -18.14 7.19 7.40
C ASP A 100 -16.84 6.53 6.90
N GLN A 101 -16.92 5.29 6.41
CA GLN A 101 -15.75 4.59 5.84
C GLN A 101 -15.21 5.28 4.57
N GLU A 102 -16.09 5.98 3.85
CA GLU A 102 -15.72 6.74 2.66
C GLU A 102 -15.26 8.18 2.99
N ASP A 103 -15.46 8.63 4.23
CA ASP A 103 -15.08 9.98 4.65
C ASP A 103 -13.57 10.09 4.93
N ALA A 104 -12.91 10.98 4.20
CA ALA A 104 -11.46 11.14 4.29
C ALA A 104 -10.99 11.69 5.63
N ALA A 105 -11.77 12.53 6.32
CA ALA A 105 -11.39 13.06 7.63
C ALA A 105 -11.46 11.96 8.70
N ILE A 106 -12.48 11.11 8.64
CA ILE A 106 -12.61 9.94 9.53
C ILE A 106 -11.49 8.95 9.27
N PHE A 107 -11.21 8.62 8.01
CA PHE A 107 -10.08 7.77 7.64
C PHE A 107 -8.75 8.33 8.19
N ASN A 108 -8.47 9.61 7.94
CA ASN A 108 -7.21 10.22 8.35
C ASN A 108 -7.05 10.27 9.88
N ARG A 109 -8.14 10.49 10.62
CA ARG A 109 -8.12 10.43 12.08
C ARG A 109 -7.80 9.01 12.56
N ILE A 110 -8.48 8.00 12.01
CA ILE A 110 -8.25 6.59 12.36
C ILE A 110 -6.80 6.18 12.08
N ALA A 111 -6.27 6.55 10.90
CA ALA A 111 -4.88 6.30 10.57
C ALA A 111 -3.94 6.93 11.60
N GLY A 112 -4.11 8.23 11.88
CA GLY A 112 -3.31 8.93 12.88
C GLY A 112 -3.36 8.28 14.27
N ASP A 113 -4.54 7.85 14.73
CA ASP A 113 -4.70 7.16 16.01
C ASP A 113 -3.95 5.81 16.05
N VAL A 114 -4.00 5.03 14.95
CA VAL A 114 -3.27 3.76 14.83
C VAL A 114 -1.76 3.97 14.86
N PHE A 115 -1.24 4.93 14.10
CA PHE A 115 0.19 5.19 14.03
C PHE A 115 0.75 5.84 15.31
N ALA A 116 -0.05 6.66 15.99
CA ALA A 116 0.26 7.14 17.33
C ALA A 116 0.33 5.98 18.34
N SER A 117 -0.63 5.05 18.30
CA SER A 117 -0.62 3.85 19.15
C SER A 117 0.59 2.94 18.88
N ARG A 118 0.96 2.76 17.61
CA ARG A 118 2.21 2.06 17.25
C ARG A 118 3.42 2.75 17.87
N ASN A 119 3.58 4.05 17.68
CA ASN A 119 4.75 4.80 18.19
C ASN A 119 4.85 4.70 19.71
N GLN A 120 3.72 4.82 20.41
CA GLN A 120 3.67 4.60 21.85
C GLN A 120 4.14 3.20 22.23
N ALA A 121 3.66 2.16 21.56
CA ALA A 121 4.05 0.79 21.85
C ALA A 121 5.54 0.51 21.55
N LEU A 122 6.08 1.07 20.46
CA LEU A 122 7.52 1.01 20.18
C LEU A 122 8.32 1.69 21.29
N GLN A 123 7.91 2.88 21.72
CA GLN A 123 8.58 3.62 22.78
C GLN A 123 8.53 2.88 24.13
N GLU A 124 7.39 2.31 24.50
CA GLU A 124 7.23 1.52 25.72
C GLU A 124 8.09 0.25 25.72
N PHE A 125 8.20 -0.41 24.56
CA PHE A 125 8.94 -1.67 24.43
C PHE A 125 10.47 -1.45 24.37
N PHE A 126 10.94 -0.46 23.61
CA PHE A 126 12.37 -0.20 23.45
C PHE A 126 12.97 0.72 24.52
N GLY A 127 12.13 1.48 25.25
CA GLY A 127 12.57 2.41 26.29
C GLY A 127 13.66 3.37 25.77
N ASP A 128 14.79 3.41 26.46
CA ASP A 128 15.92 4.30 26.12
C ASP A 128 16.54 4.01 24.74
N ARG A 129 16.30 2.83 24.16
CA ARG A 129 16.79 2.47 22.81
C ARG A 129 15.86 2.91 21.67
N TYR A 130 14.68 3.44 21.99
CA TYR A 130 13.71 3.88 20.97
C TYR A 130 14.29 4.98 20.07
N SER A 131 15.03 5.93 20.61
CA SER A 131 15.66 7.00 19.82
C SER A 131 16.62 6.46 18.75
N SER A 132 17.39 5.42 19.06
CA SER A 132 18.28 4.77 18.09
C SER A 132 17.50 4.08 16.97
N LEU A 133 16.35 3.48 17.29
CA LEU A 133 15.45 2.91 16.28
C LEU A 133 14.86 4.01 15.38
N GLU A 134 14.40 5.11 15.96
CA GLU A 134 13.88 6.26 15.21
C GLU A 134 14.92 6.86 14.27
N GLU A 135 16.14 7.07 14.75
CA GLU A 135 17.26 7.60 13.97
C GLU A 135 17.63 6.64 12.83
N TRP A 136 17.69 5.34 13.10
CA TRP A 136 17.99 4.32 12.09
C TRP A 136 16.92 4.31 11.00
N ILE A 137 15.63 4.27 11.36
CA ILE A 137 14.53 4.24 10.40
C ILE A 137 14.49 5.52 9.56
N SER A 138 14.74 6.69 10.18
CA SER A 138 14.78 7.97 9.46
C SER A 138 15.92 8.02 8.43
N ALA A 139 17.10 7.53 8.79
CA ALA A 139 18.25 7.46 7.89
C ALA A 139 17.99 6.45 6.75
N TRP A 140 17.61 5.22 7.10
CA TRP A 140 17.30 4.17 6.13
C TRP A 140 16.21 4.59 5.15
N TRP A 141 15.16 5.28 5.62
CA TRP A 141 14.05 5.70 4.76
C TRP A 141 14.50 6.66 3.66
N LYS A 142 15.37 7.62 3.98
CA LYS A 142 15.93 8.55 2.98
C LYS A 142 16.72 7.78 1.92
N GLU A 143 17.57 6.85 2.35
CA GLU A 143 18.35 6.00 1.44
C GLU A 143 17.46 5.09 0.59
N GLU A 144 16.41 4.51 1.18
CA GLU A 144 15.47 3.65 0.46
C GLU A 144 14.69 4.41 -0.60
N ILE A 145 14.21 5.62 -0.30
CA ILE A 145 13.50 6.44 -1.29
C ILE A 145 14.42 6.82 -2.45
N ASP A 146 15.65 7.24 -2.17
CA ASP A 146 16.62 7.57 -3.21
C ASP A 146 16.96 6.35 -4.08
N TYR A 147 17.26 5.22 -3.45
CA TYR A 147 17.51 3.95 -4.13
C TYR A 147 16.32 3.54 -4.99
N ARG A 148 15.10 3.56 -4.43
CA ARG A 148 13.91 3.05 -5.11
C ARG A 148 13.52 3.93 -6.29
N ASN A 149 13.63 5.26 -6.15
CA ASN A 149 13.41 6.18 -7.26
C ASN A 149 14.39 5.95 -8.42
N GLN A 150 15.67 5.74 -8.13
CA GLN A 150 16.67 5.41 -9.16
C GLN A 150 16.42 4.04 -9.78
N TRP A 151 16.07 3.05 -8.96
CA TRP A 151 15.76 1.68 -9.38
C TRP A 151 14.56 1.62 -10.32
N LEU A 152 13.51 2.42 -10.04
CA LEU A 152 12.35 2.59 -10.91
C LEU A 152 12.71 3.34 -12.17
N ALA A 153 13.38 4.49 -12.09
CA ALA A 153 13.75 5.28 -13.27
C ALA A 153 14.55 4.46 -14.29
N ALA A 154 15.45 3.59 -13.83
CA ALA A 154 16.21 2.68 -14.69
C ALA A 154 15.36 1.59 -15.39
N ARG A 155 14.14 1.34 -14.92
CA ARG A 155 13.18 0.38 -15.46
C ARG A 155 12.07 1.04 -16.28
N THR A 156 11.86 2.34 -16.11
CA THR A 156 10.85 3.15 -16.83
C THR A 156 11.41 3.81 -18.10
N ASP A 157 12.63 3.49 -18.53
CA ASP A 157 13.35 4.19 -19.61
C ASP A 157 12.63 4.05 -20.98
N VAL A 158 11.83 5.08 -21.31
CA VAL A 158 11.23 5.59 -22.58
C VAL A 158 10.69 4.64 -23.66
N ASN A 159 10.86 3.32 -23.55
CA ASN A 159 10.29 2.29 -24.42
C ASN A 159 9.72 1.12 -23.60
N ALA A 160 9.24 1.38 -22.38
CA ALA A 160 8.21 0.54 -21.79
C ALA A 160 7.03 0.61 -22.75
N GLY A 161 6.89 -0.38 -23.65
CA GLY A 161 5.66 -0.52 -24.42
C GLY A 161 4.51 -0.45 -23.42
N ILE A 162 3.45 0.31 -23.73
CA ILE A 162 2.27 0.50 -22.86
C ILE A 162 1.80 -0.85 -22.28
N ASP A 163 2.04 -1.92 -23.03
CA ASP A 163 1.93 -3.32 -22.65
C ASP A 163 2.55 -3.70 -21.30
N ARG A 164 3.59 -3.04 -20.76
CA ARG A 164 4.26 -3.42 -19.49
C ARG A 164 4.75 -2.22 -18.69
N VAL A 165 4.41 -2.17 -17.40
CA VAL A 165 5.08 -1.32 -16.41
C VAL A 165 5.82 -2.19 -15.41
N SER A 166 7.07 -1.84 -15.13
CA SER A 166 7.95 -2.56 -14.20
C SER A 166 8.04 -1.85 -12.86
N GLY A 167 8.17 -2.63 -11.78
CA GLY A 167 8.31 -2.08 -10.44
C GLY A 167 7.03 -1.44 -9.90
N ILE A 168 5.91 -2.13 -9.99
CA ILE A 168 4.68 -1.75 -9.30
C ILE A 168 4.66 -2.39 -7.91
N PHE A 169 4.43 -1.60 -6.87
CA PHE A 169 4.27 -2.13 -5.53
C PHE A 169 2.91 -2.82 -5.39
N ALA A 170 2.93 -4.10 -5.01
CA ALA A 170 1.77 -4.94 -4.86
C ALA A 170 1.45 -5.20 -3.40
N THR A 171 0.18 -5.02 -3.08
CA THR A 171 -0.43 -5.31 -1.79
C THR A 171 -1.49 -6.41 -1.95
N GLN A 172 -2.06 -6.90 -0.84
CA GLN A 172 -3.12 -7.91 -0.85
C GLN A 172 -4.42 -7.37 -0.24
N TYR A 173 -5.57 -7.78 -0.78
CA TYR A 173 -6.89 -7.42 -0.27
C TYR A 173 -7.79 -8.65 -0.10
N ASN A 174 -8.81 -8.52 0.75
CA ASN A 174 -9.85 -9.54 0.88
C ASN A 174 -10.93 -9.30 -0.18
N PRO A 175 -11.12 -10.22 -1.14
CA PRO A 175 -12.15 -10.04 -2.16
C PRO A 175 -13.55 -10.18 -1.58
N ASN A 176 -14.50 -9.46 -2.18
CA ASN A 176 -15.93 -9.55 -1.85
C ASN A 176 -16.47 -10.98 -2.01
N THR A 177 -15.93 -11.72 -2.98
CA THR A 177 -16.22 -13.15 -3.16
C THR A 177 -15.05 -13.98 -2.64
N SER A 178 -15.29 -14.77 -1.59
CA SER A 178 -14.26 -15.65 -1.03
C SER A 178 -13.70 -16.60 -2.10
N GLY A 179 -12.37 -16.63 -2.23
CA GLY A 179 -11.68 -17.46 -3.22
C GLY A 179 -11.67 -16.91 -4.64
N ALA A 180 -12.11 -15.66 -4.85
CA ALA A 180 -11.97 -14.97 -6.13
C ALA A 180 -10.51 -14.94 -6.60
N TYR A 181 -10.34 -14.90 -7.92
CA TYR A 181 -9.05 -14.85 -8.60
C TYR A 181 -9.02 -13.63 -9.51
N GLU A 182 -8.67 -12.50 -8.91
CA GLU A 182 -8.80 -11.17 -9.49
C GLU A 182 -7.72 -10.25 -8.88
N VAL A 183 -7.57 -9.08 -9.49
CA VAL A 183 -6.80 -7.95 -8.97
C VAL A 183 -7.66 -6.70 -8.91
N ALA A 184 -7.25 -5.73 -8.10
CA ALA A 184 -7.77 -4.37 -8.15
C ALA A 184 -6.78 -3.45 -8.88
N LEU A 185 -7.29 -2.61 -9.77
CA LEU A 185 -6.54 -1.50 -10.37
C LEU A 185 -7.28 -0.16 -10.19
N PRO A 186 -6.56 0.98 -10.13
CA PRO A 186 -7.15 2.29 -9.89
C PRO A 186 -7.89 2.86 -11.12
N ASP A 187 -8.61 2.01 -11.84
CA ASP A 187 -9.53 2.37 -12.92
C ASP A 187 -10.89 1.68 -12.71
N LYS A 188 -11.84 2.44 -12.14
CA LYS A 188 -13.20 1.94 -11.86
C LYS A 188 -13.95 1.50 -13.10
N TYR A 189 -13.66 2.06 -14.27
CA TYR A 189 -14.38 1.74 -15.50
C TYR A 189 -13.94 0.40 -16.08
N VAL A 190 -12.71 -0.05 -15.81
CA VAL A 190 -12.28 -1.42 -16.09
C VAL A 190 -13.15 -2.42 -15.33
N LYS A 191 -13.30 -2.23 -14.01
CA LYS A 191 -14.21 -3.05 -13.18
C LYS A 191 -15.64 -3.00 -13.73
N PHE A 192 -16.18 -1.80 -13.97
CA PHE A 192 -17.57 -1.65 -14.40
C PHE A 192 -17.82 -2.38 -15.71
N ALA A 193 -16.90 -2.31 -16.67
CA ALA A 193 -17.02 -3.03 -17.92
C ALA A 193 -16.93 -4.55 -17.73
N ASN A 194 -16.00 -5.04 -16.93
CA ASN A 194 -15.88 -6.48 -16.63
C ASN A 194 -17.12 -7.06 -15.95
N LEU A 195 -17.78 -6.27 -15.08
CA LEU A 195 -19.02 -6.65 -14.40
C LEU A 195 -20.29 -6.37 -15.22
N GLY A 196 -20.16 -5.82 -16.43
CA GLY A 196 -21.30 -5.50 -17.31
C GLY A 196 -22.08 -4.25 -16.89
N TRP A 197 -21.55 -3.43 -15.98
CA TRP A 197 -22.13 -2.19 -15.47
C TRP A 197 -21.90 -1.00 -16.40
N VAL A 198 -22.08 -1.20 -17.72
CA VAL A 198 -21.78 -0.20 -18.76
C VAL A 198 -22.59 1.09 -18.58
N SER A 199 -23.78 1.00 -17.98
CA SER A 199 -24.60 2.17 -17.63
C SER A 199 -23.90 3.14 -16.66
N ASN A 200 -23.00 2.63 -15.82
CA ASN A 200 -22.25 3.38 -14.82
C ASN A 200 -20.98 4.03 -15.40
N ILE A 201 -20.66 3.74 -16.67
CA ILE A 201 -19.59 4.40 -17.42
C ILE A 201 -20.18 5.63 -18.14
N PRO A 202 -19.55 6.82 -18.03
CA PRO A 202 -19.95 8.01 -18.76
C PRO A 202 -20.10 7.73 -20.26
N SER A 203 -21.16 8.26 -20.88
CA SER A 203 -21.51 7.93 -22.27
C SER A 203 -20.37 8.17 -23.27
N ASN A 204 -19.56 9.20 -23.03
CA ASN A 204 -18.40 9.55 -23.85
C ASN A 204 -17.19 8.60 -23.67
N LEU A 205 -17.18 7.74 -22.65
CA LEU A 205 -16.11 6.76 -22.41
C LEU A 205 -16.51 5.32 -22.76
N ARG A 206 -17.80 5.03 -22.96
CA ARG A 206 -18.30 3.65 -23.19
C ARG A 206 -17.64 2.92 -24.37
N SER A 207 -17.26 3.66 -25.42
CA SER A 207 -16.59 3.07 -26.59
C SER A 207 -15.16 2.60 -26.28
N ILE A 208 -14.47 3.28 -25.37
CA ILE A 208 -13.13 2.90 -24.88
C ILE A 208 -13.26 1.59 -24.09
N TYR A 209 -14.19 1.55 -23.14
CA TYR A 209 -14.43 0.40 -22.27
C TYR A 209 -15.35 -0.68 -22.87
N GLY A 210 -15.52 -0.73 -24.19
CA GLY A 210 -16.55 -1.54 -24.85
C GLY A 210 -16.24 -3.03 -25.11
N LYS A 211 -15.03 -3.53 -24.79
CA LYS A 211 -14.58 -4.90 -25.15
C LYS A 211 -13.99 -5.69 -23.96
N PRO A 212 -14.74 -5.92 -22.87
CA PRO A 212 -14.31 -6.83 -21.82
C PRO A 212 -14.19 -8.30 -22.34
N PRO A 213 -13.45 -9.20 -21.66
CA PRO A 213 -12.82 -8.99 -20.36
C PRO A 213 -11.49 -8.25 -20.45
N TYR A 214 -11.29 -7.31 -19.53
CA TYR A 214 -10.01 -6.67 -19.27
C TYR A 214 -9.24 -7.45 -18.22
N VAL A 215 -8.00 -7.77 -18.56
CA VAL A 215 -7.15 -8.63 -17.76
C VAL A 215 -5.72 -8.09 -17.75
N VAL A 216 -4.94 -8.51 -16.76
CA VAL A 216 -3.50 -8.25 -16.69
C VAL A 216 -2.70 -9.55 -16.62
N ASN A 217 -1.45 -9.49 -17.04
CA ASN A 217 -0.46 -10.50 -16.71
C ASN A 217 0.48 -9.92 -15.65
N VAL A 218 0.77 -10.68 -14.60
CA VAL A 218 1.62 -10.23 -13.50
C VAL A 218 2.81 -11.15 -13.37
N TYR A 219 4.00 -10.57 -13.22
CA TYR A 219 5.26 -11.27 -13.02
C TYR A 219 5.90 -10.79 -11.72
N ASN A 220 6.30 -11.74 -10.86
CA ASN A 220 7.08 -11.45 -9.67
C ASN A 220 8.56 -11.76 -9.95
N PRO A 221 9.43 -10.75 -10.10
CA PRO A 221 10.84 -10.95 -10.38
C PRO A 221 11.58 -11.66 -9.24
N ALA A 222 11.14 -11.51 -7.98
CA ALA A 222 11.80 -12.14 -6.83
C ALA A 222 11.61 -13.66 -6.81
N THR A 223 10.52 -14.18 -7.37
CA THR A 223 10.21 -15.62 -7.39
C THR A 223 10.32 -16.25 -8.78
N GLY A 224 10.44 -15.44 -9.83
CA GLY A 224 10.36 -15.88 -11.23
C GLY A 224 8.98 -16.38 -11.64
N ARG A 225 7.94 -16.19 -10.81
CA ARG A 225 6.58 -16.69 -11.07
C ARG A 225 5.75 -15.69 -11.84
N SER A 226 4.81 -16.19 -12.64
CA SER A 226 3.86 -15.39 -13.40
C SER A 226 2.45 -15.91 -13.25
N VAL A 227 1.49 -15.00 -13.27
CA VAL A 227 0.07 -15.30 -13.49
C VAL A 227 -0.40 -14.57 -14.75
N ARG A 228 -1.34 -15.17 -15.49
CA ARG A 228 -1.78 -14.64 -16.77
C ARG A 228 -3.29 -14.48 -16.81
N SER A 229 -3.74 -13.51 -17.58
CA SER A 229 -5.15 -13.23 -17.84
C SER A 229 -5.97 -13.09 -16.55
N VAL A 230 -5.41 -12.42 -15.54
CA VAL A 230 -6.09 -12.17 -14.27
C VAL A 230 -7.06 -11.02 -14.46
N LYS A 231 -8.33 -11.23 -14.10
CA LYS A 231 -9.36 -10.20 -14.26
C LYS A 231 -9.16 -9.05 -13.30
N VAL A 232 -9.52 -7.86 -13.78
CA VAL A 232 -9.60 -6.64 -12.99
C VAL A 232 -11.07 -6.42 -12.60
N ASP A 233 -11.49 -7.09 -11.53
CA ASP A 233 -12.89 -7.10 -11.08
C ASP A 233 -13.11 -6.22 -9.83
N GLU A 234 -12.06 -5.55 -9.34
CA GLU A 234 -12.13 -4.58 -8.23
C GLU A 234 -11.37 -3.27 -8.53
N VAL A 235 -11.66 -2.21 -7.76
CA VAL A 235 -11.05 -0.88 -7.90
C VAL A 235 -10.12 -0.58 -6.73
N GLY A 236 -8.98 0.02 -7.03
CA GLY A 236 -7.95 0.38 -6.05
C GLY A 236 -6.59 -0.13 -6.51
N PRO A 237 -5.52 0.05 -5.74
CA PRO A 237 -5.45 0.68 -4.42
C PRO A 237 -5.57 2.21 -4.48
N TRP A 238 -6.04 2.82 -3.38
CA TRP A 238 -6.12 4.27 -3.11
C TRP A 238 -7.01 5.09 -4.05
N ASN A 239 -6.74 5.04 -5.35
CA ASN A 239 -7.42 5.79 -6.39
C ASN A 239 -8.38 4.90 -7.20
N THR A 240 -9.24 5.56 -7.96
CA THR A 240 -10.26 4.97 -8.85
C THR A 240 -10.24 5.55 -10.27
N ASP A 241 -9.52 6.65 -10.47
CA ASP A 241 -9.34 7.36 -11.74
C ASP A 241 -7.86 7.59 -12.09
N ASP A 242 -6.96 6.77 -11.54
CA ASP A 242 -5.52 6.85 -11.78
C ASP A 242 -5.05 5.73 -12.70
N ASN A 243 -5.50 5.74 -13.95
CA ASN A 243 -5.05 4.84 -15.01
C ASN A 243 -3.60 5.16 -15.44
N TYR A 244 -2.64 4.95 -14.53
CA TYR A 244 -1.24 5.37 -14.67
C TYR A 244 -0.47 4.65 -15.79
N TRP A 245 -1.01 3.58 -16.35
CA TRP A 245 -0.51 2.90 -17.55
C TRP A 245 -0.85 3.68 -18.84
N ASP A 246 -1.79 4.61 -18.78
CA ASP A 246 -2.19 5.44 -19.92
C ASP A 246 -1.37 6.73 -19.99
N ALA A 247 -1.07 7.16 -21.22
CA ALA A 247 -0.38 8.41 -21.46
C ALA A 247 -1.28 9.62 -21.13
N LYS A 248 -0.65 10.79 -20.90
CA LYS A 248 -1.34 12.07 -20.69
C LYS A 248 -2.27 12.45 -21.87
N SER A 249 -1.95 11.99 -23.07
CA SER A 249 -2.69 12.23 -24.30
C SER A 249 -2.90 10.92 -25.04
N GLY A 250 -4.03 10.77 -25.72
CA GLY A 250 -4.35 9.57 -26.48
C GLY A 250 -5.85 9.36 -26.58
N THR A 251 -6.26 8.17 -26.99
CA THR A 251 -7.66 7.75 -27.06
C THR A 251 -8.27 7.51 -25.68
N ASN A 252 -7.45 7.06 -24.73
CA ASN A 252 -7.81 6.88 -23.32
C ASN A 252 -6.78 7.63 -22.44
N PRO A 253 -6.84 8.97 -22.33
CA PRO A 253 -5.83 9.70 -21.55
C PRO A 253 -5.94 9.38 -20.05
N ARG A 254 -4.81 9.48 -19.34
CA ARG A 254 -4.79 9.40 -17.87
C ARG A 254 -5.77 10.41 -17.27
N ARG A 255 -6.73 9.94 -16.46
CA ARG A 255 -7.88 10.74 -15.99
C ARG A 255 -7.56 11.65 -14.81
N LYS A 256 -6.67 11.22 -13.91
CA LYS A 256 -6.12 12.05 -12.83
C LYS A 256 -4.60 12.00 -12.80
N PHE A 257 -3.98 13.00 -12.18
CA PHE A 257 -2.53 13.04 -11.91
C PHE A 257 -1.66 12.93 -13.18
N ALA A 258 -2.13 13.57 -14.27
CA ALA A 258 -1.48 13.57 -15.58
C ALA A 258 -0.19 14.42 -15.64
N ASP A 259 0.22 15.01 -14.52
CA ASP A 259 1.53 15.63 -14.29
C ASP A 259 2.60 14.60 -13.92
N LEU A 260 2.22 13.42 -13.40
CA LEU A 260 3.15 12.34 -13.10
C LEU A 260 3.62 11.62 -14.37
N PRO A 261 4.86 11.09 -14.40
CA PRO A 261 5.35 10.27 -15.51
C PRO A 261 4.46 9.06 -15.80
N LEU A 262 4.49 8.62 -17.06
CA LEU A 262 3.84 7.39 -17.50
C LEU A 262 4.35 6.20 -16.67
N GLY A 263 3.43 5.35 -16.22
CA GLY A 263 3.74 4.17 -15.42
C GLY A 263 3.92 4.46 -13.92
N THR A 264 3.88 5.71 -13.47
CA THR A 264 4.01 6.05 -12.05
C THR A 264 2.64 6.10 -11.37
N PRO A 265 2.29 5.14 -10.48
CA PRO A 265 1.07 5.23 -9.69
C PRO A 265 1.13 6.47 -8.79
N GLN A 266 0.02 7.18 -8.66
CA GLN A 266 -0.01 8.35 -7.80
C GLN A 266 0.18 8.00 -6.32
N ALA A 267 -0.28 6.82 -5.88
CA ALA A 267 -0.04 6.36 -4.52
C ALA A 267 1.47 6.21 -4.20
N TYR A 268 2.27 5.71 -5.14
CA TYR A 268 3.73 5.71 -5.00
C TYR A 268 4.26 7.12 -4.79
N ALA A 269 3.90 8.07 -5.68
CA ALA A 269 4.37 9.45 -5.56
C ALA A 269 3.91 10.09 -4.24
N ALA A 270 2.65 9.92 -3.84
CA ALA A 270 2.13 10.43 -2.57
C ALA A 270 2.92 9.89 -1.38
N TYR A 271 3.20 8.59 -1.38
CA TYR A 271 3.94 7.91 -0.32
C TYR A 271 5.41 8.33 -0.24
N THR A 272 6.09 8.52 -1.38
CA THR A 272 7.54 8.76 -1.39
C THR A 272 7.95 10.23 -1.39
N ASN A 273 7.14 11.11 -1.99
CA ASN A 273 7.50 12.53 -2.17
C ASN A 273 6.37 13.50 -1.81
N GLY A 274 5.29 13.01 -1.19
CA GLY A 274 4.20 13.85 -0.73
C GLY A 274 3.35 14.44 -1.87
N HIS A 275 3.41 13.88 -3.08
CA HIS A 275 2.54 14.32 -4.18
C HIS A 275 1.06 14.36 -3.75
N ASN A 276 0.34 15.39 -4.17
CA ASN A 276 -1.02 15.70 -3.70
C ASN A 276 -1.12 15.83 -2.16
N GLY A 277 -0.07 16.32 -1.51
CA GLY A 277 0.00 16.45 -0.05
C GLY A 277 -0.01 15.11 0.69
N GLY A 278 0.55 14.06 0.06
CA GLY A 278 0.56 12.69 0.61
C GLY A 278 -0.80 12.00 0.58
N LYS A 279 -1.75 12.49 -0.23
CA LYS A 279 -3.14 12.03 -0.24
C LYS A 279 -3.57 11.44 -1.57
N ASP A 280 -4.54 10.54 -1.51
CA ASP A 280 -5.21 10.00 -2.68
C ASP A 280 -6.23 10.99 -3.28
N GLN A 281 -6.94 10.58 -4.34
CA GLN A 281 -7.90 11.41 -5.04
C GLN A 281 -9.13 11.84 -4.23
N SER A 282 -9.37 11.20 -3.09
CA SER A 282 -10.48 11.45 -2.16
C SER A 282 -10.03 12.22 -0.92
N GLY A 283 -8.73 12.48 -0.76
CA GLY A 283 -8.16 13.23 0.36
C GLY A 283 -7.72 12.37 1.55
N ARG A 284 -7.71 11.04 1.41
CA ARG A 284 -7.18 10.12 2.41
C ARG A 284 -5.65 10.11 2.33
N LYS A 285 -4.95 10.09 3.46
CA LYS A 285 -3.50 9.89 3.51
C LYS A 285 -3.17 8.53 2.91
N VAL A 286 -2.20 8.51 2.01
CA VAL A 286 -1.71 7.27 1.38
C VAL A 286 -0.75 6.60 2.35
N LEU A 287 -1.15 5.43 2.86
CA LEU A 287 -0.40 4.74 3.92
C LEU A 287 0.66 3.78 3.35
N ASN A 288 0.52 3.35 2.08
CA ASN A 288 1.49 2.50 1.37
C ASN A 288 1.54 2.84 -0.13
N PRO A 289 2.62 2.47 -0.86
CA PRO A 289 2.83 2.92 -2.24
C PRO A 289 2.11 2.05 -3.29
N ALA A 290 1.10 1.30 -2.90
CA ALA A 290 0.51 0.28 -3.76
C ALA A 290 -0.03 0.85 -5.08
N GLY A 291 0.29 0.18 -6.19
CA GLY A 291 -0.27 0.45 -7.51
C GLY A 291 -1.22 -0.64 -8.03
N ILE A 292 -1.30 -1.77 -7.31
CA ILE A 292 -2.16 -2.92 -7.62
C ILE A 292 -2.41 -3.71 -6.33
N ASP A 293 -3.64 -4.17 -6.14
CA ASP A 293 -3.99 -5.11 -5.07
C ASP A 293 -4.23 -6.51 -5.64
N LEU A 294 -3.66 -7.52 -5.00
CA LEU A 294 -3.77 -8.92 -5.37
C LEU A 294 -4.75 -9.63 -4.43
N THR A 295 -5.62 -10.48 -4.98
CA THR A 295 -6.32 -11.46 -4.13
C THR A 295 -5.32 -12.46 -3.53
N PRO A 296 -5.62 -13.10 -2.38
CA PRO A 296 -4.69 -14.03 -1.73
C PRO A 296 -4.28 -15.20 -2.62
N ARG A 297 -5.17 -15.66 -3.52
CA ARG A 297 -4.88 -16.72 -4.48
C ARG A 297 -3.88 -16.28 -5.54
N VAL A 298 -4.05 -15.08 -6.09
CA VAL A 298 -3.11 -14.48 -7.04
C VAL A 298 -1.74 -14.28 -6.39
N ALA A 299 -1.70 -13.75 -5.17
CA ALA A 299 -0.48 -13.57 -4.41
C ALA A 299 0.25 -14.90 -4.14
N THR A 300 -0.48 -15.95 -3.75
CA THR A 300 0.06 -17.29 -3.53
C THR A 300 0.68 -17.89 -4.79
N ASP A 301 -0.01 -17.75 -5.94
CA ASP A 301 0.52 -18.23 -7.23
C ASP A 301 1.77 -17.46 -7.66
N LEU A 302 1.89 -16.19 -7.28
CA LEU A 302 3.10 -15.36 -7.44
C LEU A 302 4.19 -15.67 -6.40
N GLY A 303 3.94 -16.60 -5.46
CA GLY A 303 4.89 -17.05 -4.45
C GLY A 303 4.97 -16.18 -3.20
N LEU A 304 3.99 -15.29 -2.99
CA LEU A 304 3.91 -14.45 -1.79
C LEU A 304 3.22 -15.18 -0.65
N LYS A 305 3.66 -14.91 0.58
CA LYS A 305 2.94 -15.31 1.80
C LYS A 305 1.74 -14.39 2.03
N SER A 306 0.84 -14.79 2.94
CA SER A 306 -0.30 -13.96 3.35
C SER A 306 0.18 -12.58 3.79
N LEU A 307 -0.45 -11.52 3.24
CA LEU A 307 -0.16 -10.11 3.52
C LEU A 307 1.27 -9.64 3.17
N GLN A 308 2.09 -10.48 2.54
CA GLN A 308 3.41 -10.09 2.06
C GLN A 308 3.28 -9.23 0.79
N ASN A 309 3.98 -8.11 0.75
CA ASN A 309 4.05 -7.21 -0.38
C ASN A 309 5.16 -7.64 -1.35
N ALA A 310 5.16 -7.08 -2.55
CA ALA A 310 6.28 -7.24 -3.49
C ALA A 310 6.33 -6.13 -4.52
N TRP A 311 7.52 -5.90 -5.08
CA TRP A 311 7.67 -5.17 -6.33
C TRP A 311 7.50 -6.12 -7.51
N ILE A 312 6.50 -5.88 -8.37
CA ILE A 312 6.14 -6.75 -9.50
C ILE A 312 6.17 -6.02 -10.83
N ASP A 313 6.20 -6.78 -11.92
CA ASP A 313 5.96 -6.26 -13.26
C ASP A 313 4.53 -6.60 -13.69
N VAL A 314 3.83 -5.63 -14.28
CA VAL A 314 2.45 -5.81 -14.74
C VAL A 314 2.36 -5.49 -16.21
N ARG A 315 1.62 -6.33 -16.95
CA ARG A 315 1.27 -6.08 -18.33
C ARG A 315 -0.17 -5.65 -18.50
N TYR A 316 -0.38 -4.52 -19.17
CA TYR A 316 -1.67 -3.85 -19.37
C TYR A 316 -2.17 -3.93 -20.82
N GLU A 317 -1.54 -4.73 -21.66
CA GLU A 317 -1.85 -4.91 -23.09
C GLU A 317 -3.31 -5.34 -23.40
N TYR A 318 -4.06 -5.81 -22.39
CA TYR A 318 -5.49 -6.13 -22.49
C TYR A 318 -6.37 -5.18 -21.68
N LEU A 319 -5.90 -3.96 -21.41
CA LEU A 319 -6.72 -2.86 -20.88
C LEU A 319 -7.17 -1.93 -22.04
N PRO A 320 -8.20 -1.08 -21.79
CA PRO A 320 -8.83 -0.21 -22.79
C PRO A 320 -7.95 0.87 -23.44
#